data_AF-A0A7S1AVF5-F1
#
_entry.id   AF-A0A7S1AVF5-F1
#
_cell.length_a   1.000
_cell.length_b   1.000
_cell.length_c   1.000
_cell.angle_alpha   90.00
_cell.angle_beta   90.00
_cell.angle_gamma   90.00
#
_symmetry.space_group_name_H-M   'P 1'
#
loop_
_entity.id
_entity.type
_entity.pdbx_description
1 polymer ?
#
loop_
_entity_poly.entity_id
_entity_poly.type
_entity_poly.pdbx_seq_one_letter_code
_entity_poly.pdbx_strand_id
1 'polypeptide(L)'
;DNVPVVEALLVRTQLLHADEGSTRAAVPPLHAVILNRLLSNPSLCRILESLLSSRATDVEGFLRERFKDNRVAGECLWKFYSQQDKPSSASAVLIQLAQTIPNSYLEDRVAWLRLAGEQIALAGPRFADAAERIAMMHAVASVQVRVCRELVIIARDGRMADVWRDKAEQSREELQQLKTLEEVHHVVMEFGITHLLFLVLKVAGGQPDPSAVASLWLNLFFPPANSPYSSSVWRNSPQALFPLFTARGSLSFFEDSEQESSGGPDSLRLRVSSLLSELERVVGTGNAMMDVPSAVSVLEYCNCLWLHVHGVSQGTRANRAWVFSVLPLFGITLPAIVVFYAKLVAHLDQWVVELQSMLPTDSQRPLLTVDDVHIHLAEVVVVMLQRWAHQAQDGQLTPQALLEFRTTWLNTSVGLLDGLGLRLNSLQGRYPAARLLLTELLQLLEVGREMCHHAGTDG
;
A
#
# COMPACT_ATOMS: atom_id res chain seq x y z
N ASP A 1 44.45 13.87 -15.12
CA ASP A 1 45.65 14.21 -15.92
C ASP A 1 45.52 13.94 -17.42
N ASN A 2 44.66 13.02 -17.89
CA ASN A 2 44.57 12.70 -19.33
C ASN A 2 43.59 13.55 -20.16
N VAL A 3 42.77 14.42 -19.54
CA VAL A 3 41.72 15.19 -20.25
C VAL A 3 42.30 16.10 -21.36
N PRO A 4 43.36 16.89 -21.12
CA PRO A 4 43.91 17.78 -22.17
C PRO A 4 44.49 17.01 -23.37
N VAL A 5 45.04 15.82 -23.12
CA VAL A 5 45.59 14.95 -24.17
C VAL A 5 44.47 14.40 -25.05
N VAL A 6 43.39 13.94 -24.43
CA VAL A 6 42.21 13.41 -25.16
C VAL A 6 41.52 14.53 -25.94
N GLU A 7 41.39 15.72 -25.36
CA GLU A 7 40.85 16.90 -26.02
C GLU A 7 41.66 17.30 -27.27
N ALA A 8 42.99 17.38 -27.14
CA ALA A 8 43.87 17.68 -28.28
C ALA A 8 43.78 16.63 -29.40
N LEU A 9 43.64 15.35 -29.04
CA LEU A 9 43.42 14.26 -30.00
C LEU A 9 42.08 14.40 -30.71
N LEU A 10 41.00 14.72 -30.00
CA LEU A 10 39.67 14.90 -30.59
C LEU A 10 39.63 16.08 -31.56
N VAL A 11 40.17 17.25 -31.17
CA VAL A 11 40.25 18.43 -32.06
C VAL A 11 41.02 18.11 -33.34
N ARG A 12 42.18 17.47 -33.20
CA ARG A 12 43.05 17.15 -34.34
C ARG A 12 42.41 16.14 -35.29
N THR A 13 41.67 15.17 -34.77
CA THR A 13 40.98 14.15 -35.57
C THR A 13 39.66 14.64 -36.18
N GLN A 14 39.02 15.65 -35.59
CA GLN A 14 37.87 16.31 -36.19
C GLN A 14 38.27 17.19 -37.39
N LEU A 15 39.37 17.94 -37.28
CA LEU A 15 39.93 18.74 -38.38
C LEU A 15 40.34 17.90 -39.59
N LEU A 16 40.92 16.72 -39.35
CA LEU A 16 41.31 15.79 -40.42
C LEU A 16 40.11 15.26 -41.23
N HIS A 17 38.90 15.26 -40.67
CA HIS A 17 37.70 14.77 -41.35
C HIS A 17 36.93 15.88 -42.08
N ALA A 18 37.08 17.15 -41.66
CA ALA A 18 36.44 18.29 -42.31
C ALA A 18 37.05 18.62 -43.70
N ASP A 19 38.29 18.20 -43.95
CA ASP A 19 38.99 18.38 -45.25
C ASP A 19 38.60 17.33 -46.31
N GLU A 20 37.98 16.21 -45.90
CA GLU A 20 37.60 15.11 -46.81
C GLU A 20 36.13 15.23 -47.24
N GLY A 21 35.85 16.12 -48.20
CA GLY A 21 34.54 16.14 -48.86
C GLY A 21 34.33 14.91 -49.74
N SER A 22 33.77 13.79 -49.24
CA SER A 22 33.26 12.71 -50.11
C SER A 22 32.42 11.63 -49.39
N THR A 23 31.16 11.51 -49.80
CA THR A 23 30.54 10.35 -50.49
C THR A 23 31.21 8.95 -50.46
N ARG A 24 31.72 8.47 -49.32
CA ARG A 24 32.05 7.04 -49.13
C ARG A 24 31.39 6.46 -47.88
N ALA A 25 30.64 5.37 -48.08
CA ALA A 25 30.03 4.62 -47.00
C ALA A 25 31.09 3.95 -46.09
N ALA A 26 30.84 4.06 -44.78
CA ALA A 26 31.10 3.07 -43.73
C ALA A 26 32.48 2.97 -43.04
N VAL A 27 33.17 4.08 -42.74
CA VAL A 27 34.15 4.10 -41.63
C VAL A 27 33.80 5.25 -40.69
N PRO A 28 33.49 4.99 -39.40
CA PRO A 28 33.20 6.07 -38.45
C PRO A 28 34.44 6.93 -38.23
N PRO A 29 34.31 8.25 -38.17
CA PRO A 29 35.46 9.13 -38.00
C PRO A 29 36.20 8.83 -36.69
N LEU A 30 37.53 9.01 -36.70
CA LEU A 30 38.39 8.59 -35.59
C LEU A 30 38.00 9.22 -34.24
N HIS A 31 37.50 10.47 -34.24
CA HIS A 31 36.98 11.11 -33.04
C HIS A 31 35.75 10.37 -32.47
N ALA A 32 34.83 9.90 -33.33
CA ALA A 32 33.68 9.10 -32.90
C ALA A 32 34.10 7.73 -32.35
N VAL A 33 35.20 7.13 -32.86
CA VAL A 33 35.77 5.90 -32.30
C VAL A 33 36.34 6.14 -30.89
N ILE A 34 37.05 7.25 -30.68
CA ILE A 34 37.56 7.64 -29.36
C ILE A 34 36.41 7.86 -28.38
N LEU A 35 35.38 8.64 -28.76
CA LEU A 35 34.22 8.91 -27.91
C LEU A 35 33.41 7.64 -27.61
N ASN A 36 33.23 6.73 -28.57
CA ASN A 36 32.60 5.42 -28.34
C ASN A 36 33.38 4.58 -27.33
N ARG A 37 34.71 4.62 -27.36
CA ARG A 37 35.56 3.90 -26.41
C ARG A 37 35.48 4.48 -24.99
N LEU A 38 35.34 5.79 -24.86
CA LEU A 38 35.08 6.46 -23.59
C LEU A 38 33.70 6.10 -23.04
N LEU A 39 32.66 6.10 -23.88
CA LEU A 39 31.30 5.70 -23.50
C LEU A 39 31.20 4.24 -23.06
N SER A 40 31.94 3.34 -23.71
CA SER A 40 31.89 1.91 -23.43
C SER A 40 32.67 1.51 -22.17
N ASN A 41 33.40 2.46 -21.54
CA ASN A 41 34.25 2.17 -20.39
C ASN A 41 33.87 3.02 -19.17
N PRO A 42 33.23 2.43 -18.14
CA PRO A 42 32.80 3.14 -16.94
C PRO A 42 33.92 3.93 -16.25
N SER A 43 35.15 3.42 -16.25
CA SER A 43 36.29 4.09 -15.61
C SER A 43 36.71 5.39 -16.30
N LEU A 44 36.26 5.60 -17.54
CA LEU A 44 36.61 6.75 -18.37
C LEU A 44 35.47 7.79 -18.45
N CYS A 45 34.33 7.54 -17.80
CA CYS A 45 33.17 8.45 -17.82
C CYS A 45 33.51 9.86 -17.33
N ARG A 46 34.38 10.00 -16.32
CA ARG A 46 34.83 11.31 -15.81
C ARG A 46 35.55 12.14 -16.87
N ILE A 47 36.25 11.49 -17.81
CA ILE A 47 36.91 12.17 -18.92
C ILE A 47 35.85 12.72 -19.88
N LEU A 48 34.82 11.93 -20.17
CA LEU A 48 33.69 12.34 -21.01
C LEU A 48 32.91 13.53 -20.40
N GLU A 49 32.63 13.49 -19.10
CA GLU A 49 32.00 14.60 -18.36
C GLU A 49 32.86 15.88 -18.40
N SER A 50 34.19 15.73 -18.27
CA SER A 50 35.12 16.87 -18.38
C SER A 50 35.17 17.45 -19.80
N LEU A 51 35.13 16.60 -20.83
CA LEU A 51 35.14 17.02 -22.24
C LEU A 51 33.83 17.72 -22.64
N LEU A 52 32.68 17.31 -22.09
CA LEU A 52 31.39 18.00 -22.26
C LEU A 52 31.42 19.46 -21.80
N SER A 53 32.25 19.76 -20.81
CA SER A 53 32.42 21.12 -20.29
C SER A 53 33.38 21.95 -21.16
N SER A 54 34.13 21.31 -22.06
CA SER A 54 35.00 21.98 -23.01
C SER A 54 34.25 22.39 -24.27
N ARG A 55 34.57 23.58 -24.79
CA ARG A 55 34.07 24.09 -26.09
C ARG A 55 34.81 23.52 -27.29
N ALA A 56 35.84 22.71 -27.08
CA ALA A 56 36.78 22.32 -28.13
C ALA A 56 36.20 21.31 -29.13
N THR A 57 35.16 20.55 -28.76
CA THR A 57 34.64 19.41 -29.53
C THR A 57 33.13 19.26 -29.36
N ASP A 58 32.41 18.83 -30.41
CA ASP A 58 30.95 18.60 -30.36
C ASP A 58 30.58 17.28 -29.64
N VAL A 59 30.95 17.19 -28.37
CA VAL A 59 30.63 16.03 -27.52
C VAL A 59 29.14 15.98 -27.22
N GLU A 60 28.49 17.14 -27.08
CA GLU A 60 27.04 17.24 -26.87
C GLU A 60 26.27 16.61 -28.04
N GLY A 61 26.60 16.97 -29.29
CA GLY A 61 26.00 16.39 -30.49
C GLY A 61 26.16 14.88 -30.55
N PHE A 62 27.38 14.40 -30.28
CA PHE A 62 27.65 12.95 -30.22
C PHE A 62 26.80 12.23 -29.16
N LEU A 63 26.63 12.79 -27.96
CA LEU A 63 25.80 12.16 -26.92
C LEU A 63 24.31 12.21 -27.24
N ARG A 64 23.82 13.28 -27.90
CA ARG A 64 22.44 13.36 -28.39
C ARG A 64 22.10 12.27 -29.42
N GLU A 65 23.07 11.82 -30.20
CA GLU A 65 22.85 10.71 -31.14
C GLU A 65 22.83 9.34 -30.44
N ARG A 66 23.44 9.22 -29.26
CA ARG A 66 23.70 7.94 -28.60
C ARG A 66 22.85 7.67 -27.36
N PHE A 67 22.25 8.69 -26.74
CA PHE A 67 21.58 8.52 -25.45
C PHE A 67 20.32 7.65 -25.48
N LYS A 68 19.73 7.39 -26.66
CA LYS A 68 18.58 6.49 -26.79
C LYS A 68 18.92 5.03 -26.53
N ASP A 69 20.16 4.64 -26.84
CA ASP A 69 20.61 3.25 -26.78
C ASP A 69 21.75 3.04 -25.75
N ASN A 70 22.18 4.10 -25.07
CA ASN A 70 23.29 4.05 -24.13
C ASN A 70 23.00 4.84 -22.85
N ARG A 71 22.91 4.13 -21.72
CA ARG A 71 22.67 4.69 -20.39
C ARG A 71 23.68 5.77 -20.01
N VAL A 72 24.97 5.51 -20.20
CA VAL A 72 26.06 6.42 -19.83
C VAL A 72 25.97 7.73 -20.59
N ALA A 73 25.64 7.67 -21.89
CA ALA A 73 25.47 8.86 -22.71
C ALA A 73 24.33 9.76 -22.19
N GLY A 74 23.18 9.19 -21.85
CA GLY A 74 22.07 9.96 -21.29
C GLY A 74 22.37 10.48 -19.88
N GLU A 75 23.03 9.68 -19.03
CA GLU A 75 23.47 10.10 -17.68
C GLU A 75 24.41 11.31 -17.72
N CYS A 76 25.35 11.33 -18.66
CA CYS A 76 26.23 12.48 -18.84
C CYS A 76 25.47 13.70 -19.40
N LEU A 77 24.55 13.47 -20.34
CA LEU A 77 23.83 14.54 -21.03
C LEU A 77 22.84 15.29 -20.11
N TRP A 78 22.08 14.59 -19.27
CA TRP A 78 21.14 15.28 -18.36
C TRP A 78 21.88 16.07 -17.29
N LYS A 79 22.99 15.55 -16.75
CA LYS A 79 23.84 16.26 -15.77
C LYS A 79 24.42 17.52 -16.37
N PHE A 80 24.93 17.43 -17.61
CA PHE A 80 25.40 18.58 -18.35
C PHE A 80 24.31 19.65 -18.52
N TYR A 81 23.09 19.26 -18.92
CA TYR A 81 21.98 20.22 -19.03
C TYR A 81 21.56 20.83 -17.69
N SER A 82 21.59 20.06 -16.62
CA SER A 82 21.32 20.57 -15.27
C SER A 82 22.37 21.63 -14.87
N GLN A 83 23.66 21.38 -15.12
CA GLN A 83 24.75 22.32 -14.85
C GLN A 83 24.68 23.60 -15.71
N GLN A 84 24.12 23.51 -16.92
CA GLN A 84 23.97 24.65 -17.84
C GLN A 84 22.68 25.44 -17.63
N ASP A 85 21.97 25.21 -16.51
CA ASP A 85 20.68 25.83 -16.20
C ASP A 85 19.62 25.60 -17.31
N LYS A 86 19.60 24.38 -17.85
CA LYS A 86 18.63 23.90 -18.85
C LYS A 86 17.75 22.77 -18.28
N PRO A 87 16.97 23.02 -17.21
CA PRO A 87 16.23 21.99 -16.50
C PRO A 87 15.20 21.24 -17.36
N SER A 88 14.55 21.91 -18.32
CA SER A 88 13.61 21.25 -19.24
C SER A 88 14.29 20.24 -20.17
N SER A 89 15.52 20.54 -20.61
CA SER A 89 16.31 19.63 -21.45
C SER A 89 16.83 18.44 -20.64
N ALA A 90 17.26 18.67 -19.39
CA ALA A 90 17.65 17.60 -18.47
C ALA A 90 16.47 16.63 -18.21
N SER A 91 15.29 17.18 -17.92
CA SER A 91 14.05 16.40 -17.73
C SER A 91 13.70 15.56 -18.96
N ALA A 92 13.80 16.12 -20.17
CA ALA A 92 13.54 15.38 -21.41
C ALA A 92 14.48 14.18 -21.61
N VAL A 93 15.78 14.33 -21.30
CA VAL A 93 16.75 13.23 -21.37
C VAL A 93 16.41 12.13 -20.35
N LEU A 94 16.05 12.51 -19.12
CA LEU A 94 15.68 11.56 -18.05
C LEU A 94 14.41 10.76 -18.38
N ILE A 95 13.40 11.38 -18.99
CA ILE A 95 12.19 10.68 -19.46
C ILE A 95 12.56 9.66 -20.54
N GLN A 96 13.40 10.06 -21.50
CA GLN A 96 13.84 9.18 -22.57
C GLN A 96 14.64 7.98 -22.01
N LEU A 97 15.52 8.22 -21.03
CA LEU A 97 16.24 7.16 -20.33
C LEU A 97 15.27 6.15 -19.70
N ALA A 98 14.25 6.65 -18.99
CA ALA A 98 13.23 5.84 -18.35
C ALA A 98 12.39 5.01 -19.34
N GLN A 99 12.18 5.50 -20.56
CA GLN A 99 11.35 4.83 -21.56
C GLN A 99 12.12 3.86 -22.46
N THR A 100 13.32 4.23 -22.91
CA THR A 100 13.93 3.59 -24.09
C THR A 100 15.17 2.75 -23.83
N ILE A 101 15.85 2.93 -22.70
CA ILE A 101 17.08 2.17 -22.46
C ILE A 101 16.76 0.69 -22.27
N PRO A 102 17.35 -0.21 -23.08
CA PRO A 102 17.17 -1.65 -22.91
C PRO A 102 17.91 -2.16 -21.66
N ASN A 103 17.46 -3.29 -21.10
CA ASN A 103 18.12 -4.00 -19.99
C ASN A 103 18.38 -3.16 -18.72
N SER A 104 17.58 -2.10 -18.48
CA SER A 104 17.59 -1.37 -17.21
C SER A 104 16.51 -1.88 -16.29
N TYR A 105 16.83 -1.95 -15.00
CA TYR A 105 15.89 -2.32 -13.94
C TYR A 105 14.77 -1.29 -13.81
N LEU A 106 13.58 -1.73 -13.39
CA LEU A 106 12.44 -0.85 -13.21
C LEU A 106 12.72 0.24 -12.15
N GLU A 107 13.49 -0.08 -11.13
CA GLU A 107 13.92 0.84 -10.07
C GLU A 107 14.76 2.00 -10.62
N ASP A 108 15.66 1.73 -11.57
CA ASP A 108 16.43 2.77 -12.26
C ASP A 108 15.48 3.72 -13.03
N ARG A 109 14.46 3.17 -13.69
CA ARG A 109 13.47 3.96 -14.44
C ARG A 109 12.65 4.86 -13.52
N VAL A 110 12.21 4.35 -12.37
CA VAL A 110 11.52 5.14 -11.34
C VAL A 110 12.41 6.27 -10.84
N ALA A 111 13.69 6.00 -10.57
CA ALA A 111 14.65 7.02 -10.14
C ALA A 111 14.83 8.13 -11.19
N TRP A 112 14.93 7.79 -12.47
CA TRP A 112 14.99 8.77 -13.55
C TRP A 112 13.72 9.61 -13.68
N LEU A 113 12.53 9.01 -13.53
CA LEU A 113 11.26 9.75 -13.55
C LEU A 113 11.15 10.73 -12.37
N ARG A 114 11.60 10.33 -11.17
CA ARG A 114 11.67 11.24 -10.01
C ARG A 114 12.58 12.43 -10.31
N LEU A 115 13.80 12.17 -10.80
CA LEU A 115 14.74 13.23 -11.20
C LEU A 115 14.16 14.12 -12.31
N ALA A 116 13.44 13.55 -13.29
CA ALA A 116 12.80 14.31 -14.35
C ALA A 116 11.75 15.28 -13.80
N GLY A 117 11.00 14.84 -12.77
CA GLY A 117 10.03 15.65 -12.02
C GLY A 117 10.69 16.80 -11.25
N GLU A 118 11.83 16.54 -10.62
CA GLU A 118 12.62 17.57 -9.93
C GLU A 118 13.15 18.62 -10.92
N GLN A 119 13.72 18.18 -12.05
CA GLN A 119 14.22 19.09 -13.07
C GLN A 119 13.09 19.92 -13.69
N ILE A 120 11.95 19.33 -14.05
CA ILE A 120 10.87 20.10 -14.67
C ILE A 120 10.25 21.12 -13.70
N ALA A 121 10.22 20.83 -12.40
CA ALA A 121 9.79 21.78 -11.39
C ALA A 121 10.71 23.01 -11.32
N LEU A 122 12.03 22.81 -11.46
CA LEU A 122 13.00 23.92 -11.56
C LEU A 122 12.82 24.76 -12.83
N ALA A 123 12.28 24.18 -13.91
CA ALA A 123 12.05 24.89 -15.17
C ALA A 123 10.89 25.91 -15.10
N GLY A 124 10.10 25.87 -14.03
CA GLY A 124 9.08 26.85 -13.67
C GLY A 124 7.64 26.50 -14.11
N PRO A 125 6.64 27.31 -13.70
CA PRO A 125 5.21 26.99 -13.82
C PRO A 125 4.69 26.80 -15.24
N ARG A 126 5.37 27.36 -16.24
CA ARG A 126 5.05 27.17 -17.67
C ARG A 126 5.08 25.70 -18.14
N PHE A 127 5.68 24.82 -17.33
CA PHE A 127 5.76 23.37 -17.59
C PHE A 127 4.85 22.56 -16.66
N ALA A 128 3.82 23.15 -16.05
CA ALA A 128 2.90 22.46 -15.14
C ALA A 128 2.32 21.17 -15.73
N ASP A 129 1.81 21.22 -16.97
CA ASP A 129 1.26 20.03 -17.64
C ASP A 129 2.30 18.92 -17.84
N ALA A 130 3.55 19.30 -18.13
CA ALA A 130 4.63 18.33 -18.26
C ALA A 130 5.00 17.73 -16.91
N ALA A 131 5.03 18.55 -15.85
CA ALA A 131 5.28 18.12 -14.48
C ALA A 131 4.20 17.14 -14.00
N GLU A 132 2.94 17.41 -14.29
CA GLU A 132 1.82 16.52 -13.95
C GLU A 132 1.93 15.18 -14.68
N ARG A 133 2.22 15.17 -15.99
CA ARG A 133 2.43 13.93 -16.75
C ARG A 133 3.59 13.11 -16.19
N ILE A 134 4.71 13.75 -15.84
CA ILE A 134 5.88 13.06 -15.27
C ILE A 134 5.54 12.51 -13.88
N ALA A 135 4.82 13.28 -13.05
CA ALA A 135 4.36 12.82 -11.75
C ALA A 135 3.44 11.60 -11.87
N MET A 136 2.52 11.59 -12.84
CA MET A 136 1.66 10.43 -13.13
C MET A 136 2.50 9.22 -13.56
N MET A 137 3.43 9.38 -14.51
CA MET A 137 4.32 8.30 -14.93
C MET A 137 5.13 7.73 -13.76
N HIS A 138 5.68 8.60 -12.90
CA HIS A 138 6.41 8.20 -11.71
C HIS A 138 5.52 7.44 -10.72
N ALA A 139 4.28 7.90 -10.52
CA ALA A 139 3.32 7.25 -9.64
C ALA A 139 2.95 5.85 -10.15
N VAL A 140 2.65 5.71 -11.45
CA VAL A 140 2.36 4.40 -12.08
C VAL A 140 3.55 3.46 -11.96
N ALA A 141 4.76 3.93 -12.30
CA ALA A 141 5.97 3.13 -12.20
C ALA A 141 6.27 2.70 -10.75
N SER A 142 5.94 3.55 -9.77
CA SER A 142 6.06 3.22 -8.34
C SER A 142 5.10 2.12 -7.91
N VAL A 143 3.87 2.09 -8.43
CA VAL A 143 2.93 0.98 -8.21
C VAL A 143 3.43 -0.28 -8.90
N GLN A 144 3.91 -0.16 -10.14
CA GLN A 144 4.45 -1.26 -10.92
C GLN A 144 5.62 -1.98 -10.23
N VAL A 145 6.53 -1.24 -9.57
CA VAL A 145 7.60 -1.84 -8.74
C VAL A 145 7.02 -2.71 -7.64
N ARG A 146 5.95 -2.26 -6.97
CA ARG A 146 5.30 -3.02 -5.89
C ARG A 146 4.60 -4.26 -6.41
N VAL A 147 3.96 -4.17 -7.58
CA VAL A 147 3.40 -5.34 -8.27
C VAL A 147 4.50 -6.34 -8.61
N CYS A 148 5.63 -5.90 -9.17
CA CYS A 148 6.75 -6.79 -9.47
C CYS A 148 7.27 -7.52 -8.22
N ARG A 149 7.35 -6.84 -7.07
CA ARG A 149 7.76 -7.45 -5.81
C ARG A 149 6.79 -8.53 -5.35
N GLU A 150 5.49 -8.26 -5.44
CA GLU A 150 4.48 -9.25 -5.09
C GLU A 150 4.53 -10.47 -6.02
N LEU A 151 4.75 -10.26 -7.32
CA LEU A 151 4.97 -11.35 -8.27
C LEU A 151 6.22 -12.17 -7.93
N VAL A 152 7.30 -11.54 -7.44
CA VAL A 152 8.48 -12.27 -6.94
C VAL A 152 8.14 -13.14 -5.73
N ILE A 153 7.32 -12.64 -4.80
CA ILE A 153 6.86 -13.42 -3.63
C ILE A 153 6.07 -14.63 -4.10
N ILE A 154 5.14 -14.45 -5.04
CA ILE A 154 4.32 -15.54 -5.60
C ILE A 154 5.19 -16.57 -6.35
N ALA A 155 6.08 -16.11 -7.23
CA ALA A 155 6.97 -16.97 -8.03
C ALA A 155 7.89 -17.83 -7.16
N ARG A 156 8.40 -17.27 -6.05
CA ARG A 156 9.35 -17.95 -5.16
C ARG A 156 8.70 -18.81 -4.09
N ASP A 157 7.40 -18.69 -3.84
CA ASP A 157 6.73 -19.48 -2.80
C ASP A 157 6.54 -20.93 -3.25
N GLY A 158 7.36 -21.84 -2.71
CA GLY A 158 7.30 -23.26 -3.03
C GLY A 158 5.99 -23.97 -2.69
N ARG A 159 5.10 -23.34 -1.91
CA ARG A 159 3.75 -23.87 -1.61
C ARG A 159 2.72 -23.49 -2.67
N MET A 160 3.04 -22.49 -3.50
CA MET A 160 2.16 -22.01 -4.56
C MET A 160 2.16 -22.98 -5.74
N ALA A 161 0.99 -23.17 -6.37
CA ALA A 161 0.87 -24.03 -7.55
C ALA A 161 1.70 -23.49 -8.74
N ASP A 162 2.30 -24.40 -9.52
CA ASP A 162 3.19 -24.09 -10.66
C ASP A 162 2.59 -23.06 -11.62
N VAL A 163 1.30 -23.21 -11.97
CA VAL A 163 0.57 -22.27 -12.83
C VAL A 163 0.69 -20.82 -12.35
N TRP A 164 0.61 -20.56 -11.05
CA TRP A 164 0.71 -19.21 -10.51
C TRP A 164 2.15 -18.71 -10.45
N ARG A 165 3.10 -19.62 -10.22
CA ARG A 165 4.54 -19.29 -10.17
C ARG A 165 5.04 -18.90 -11.56
N ASP A 166 4.79 -19.75 -12.55
CA ASP A 166 5.21 -19.53 -13.94
C ASP A 166 4.58 -18.25 -14.51
N LYS A 167 3.29 -18.06 -14.24
CA LYS A 167 2.57 -16.84 -14.66
C LYS A 167 3.13 -15.59 -13.99
N ALA A 168 3.48 -15.65 -12.69
CA ALA A 168 4.09 -14.53 -12.00
C ALA A 168 5.47 -14.19 -12.55
N GLU A 169 6.28 -15.19 -12.93
CA GLU A 169 7.57 -14.97 -13.58
C GLU A 169 7.41 -14.27 -14.93
N GLN A 170 6.49 -14.76 -15.78
CA GLN A 170 6.20 -14.15 -17.07
C GLN A 170 5.73 -12.69 -16.93
N SER A 171 4.70 -12.44 -16.11
CA SER A 171 4.18 -11.08 -15.92
C SER A 171 5.24 -10.14 -15.33
N ARG A 172 6.13 -10.64 -14.46
CA ARG A 172 7.23 -9.83 -13.91
C ARG A 172 8.23 -9.40 -14.98
N GLU A 173 8.54 -10.26 -15.94
CA GLU A 173 9.42 -9.92 -17.07
C GLU A 173 8.80 -8.84 -17.96
N GLU A 174 7.51 -8.97 -18.26
CA GLU A 174 6.76 -7.98 -19.05
C GLU A 174 6.68 -6.62 -18.33
N LEU A 175 6.57 -6.63 -17.00
CA LEU A 175 6.57 -5.44 -16.14
C LEU A 175 7.97 -4.84 -15.89
N GLN A 176 9.05 -5.29 -16.54
CA GLN A 176 10.34 -4.57 -16.45
C GLN A 176 10.34 -3.27 -17.27
N GLN A 177 9.47 -3.16 -18.28
CA GLN A 177 9.28 -1.95 -19.06
C GLN A 177 8.17 -1.09 -18.45
N LEU A 178 8.28 0.24 -18.57
CA LEU A 178 7.23 1.14 -18.08
C LEU A 178 5.88 0.81 -18.75
N LYS A 179 4.88 0.56 -17.92
CA LYS A 179 3.51 0.27 -18.36
C LYS A 179 2.58 1.45 -18.09
N THR A 180 1.46 1.45 -18.79
CA THR A 180 0.33 2.33 -18.48
C THR A 180 -0.35 1.90 -17.18
N LEU A 181 -1.11 2.80 -16.55
CA LEU A 181 -1.89 2.46 -15.36
C LEU A 181 -2.89 1.33 -15.62
N GLU A 182 -3.47 1.29 -16.83
CA GLU A 182 -4.46 0.28 -17.23
C GLU A 182 -3.84 -1.12 -17.35
N GLU A 183 -2.63 -1.22 -17.92
CA GLU A 183 -1.87 -2.47 -17.95
C GLU A 183 -1.48 -2.93 -16.54
N VAL A 184 -1.02 -2.01 -15.67
CA VAL A 184 -0.70 -2.35 -14.27
C VAL A 184 -1.95 -2.81 -13.53
N HIS A 185 -3.08 -2.12 -13.71
CA HIS A 185 -4.37 -2.48 -13.15
C HIS A 185 -4.81 -3.88 -13.59
N HIS A 186 -4.63 -4.21 -14.88
CA HIS A 186 -4.97 -5.53 -15.41
C HIS A 186 -4.22 -6.64 -14.69
N VAL A 187 -2.90 -6.50 -14.49
CA VAL A 187 -2.10 -7.50 -13.75
C VAL A 187 -2.55 -7.59 -12.29
N VAL A 188 -2.82 -6.46 -11.62
CA VAL A 188 -3.31 -6.46 -10.23
C VAL A 188 -4.63 -7.22 -10.11
N MET A 189 -5.56 -7.01 -11.04
CA MET A 189 -6.85 -7.71 -11.05
C MET A 189 -6.71 -9.19 -11.39
N GLU A 190 -5.85 -9.52 -12.35
CA GLU A 190 -5.59 -10.89 -12.78
C GLU A 190 -5.02 -11.78 -11.66
N PHE A 191 -4.16 -11.23 -10.81
CA PHE A 191 -3.61 -11.92 -9.65
C PHE A 191 -4.41 -11.70 -8.36
N GLY A 192 -5.49 -10.92 -8.40
CA GLY A 192 -6.28 -10.62 -7.20
C GLY A 192 -5.46 -9.96 -6.07
N ILE A 193 -4.49 -9.10 -6.41
CA ILE A 193 -3.58 -8.45 -5.44
C ILE A 193 -4.26 -7.19 -4.88
N THR A 194 -5.34 -7.39 -4.14
CA THR A 194 -6.26 -6.31 -3.75
C THR A 194 -5.61 -5.21 -2.91
N HIS A 195 -4.61 -5.52 -2.08
CA HIS A 195 -3.90 -4.50 -1.32
C HIS A 195 -3.23 -3.45 -2.24
N LEU A 196 -2.69 -3.85 -3.40
CA LEU A 196 -2.10 -2.92 -4.38
C LEU A 196 -3.17 -2.20 -5.22
N LEU A 197 -4.40 -2.71 -5.29
CA LEU A 197 -5.50 -2.04 -5.99
C LEU A 197 -5.83 -0.68 -5.35
N PHE A 198 -5.68 -0.53 -4.03
CA PHE A 198 -5.78 0.77 -3.36
C PHE A 198 -4.82 1.81 -3.96
N LEU A 199 -3.60 1.41 -4.33
CA LEU A 199 -2.63 2.32 -4.95
C LEU A 199 -3.00 2.65 -6.38
N VAL A 200 -3.43 1.65 -7.16
CA VAL A 200 -3.89 1.85 -8.53
C VAL A 200 -5.06 2.85 -8.56
N LEU A 201 -6.05 2.68 -7.69
CA LEU A 201 -7.20 3.58 -7.58
C LEU A 201 -6.80 4.97 -7.09
N LYS A 202 -5.86 5.07 -6.14
CA LYS A 202 -5.31 6.36 -5.73
C LYS A 202 -4.64 7.10 -6.88
N VAL A 203 -3.82 6.40 -7.68
CA VAL A 203 -3.14 7.00 -8.84
C VAL A 203 -4.13 7.38 -9.94
N ALA A 204 -5.22 6.62 -10.12
CA ALA A 204 -6.28 6.94 -11.07
C ALA A 204 -7.01 8.26 -10.73
N GLY A 205 -6.97 8.72 -9.47
CA GLY A 205 -7.49 10.02 -9.05
C GLY A 205 -9.02 10.14 -9.00
N GLY A 206 -9.76 9.07 -9.29
CA GLY A 206 -11.21 9.02 -9.21
C GLY A 206 -11.72 8.75 -7.79
N GLN A 207 -12.91 9.27 -7.46
CA GLN A 207 -13.63 8.85 -6.26
C GLN A 207 -14.31 7.50 -6.57
N PRO A 208 -13.91 6.40 -5.92
CA PRO A 208 -14.54 5.11 -6.14
C PRO A 208 -15.99 5.15 -5.64
N ASP A 209 -16.86 4.43 -6.34
CA ASP A 209 -18.24 4.22 -5.89
C ASP A 209 -18.26 3.48 -4.53
N PRO A 210 -19.16 3.81 -3.60
CA PRO A 210 -19.21 3.15 -2.29
C PRO A 210 -19.34 1.62 -2.37
N SER A 211 -20.05 1.08 -3.36
CA SER A 211 -20.16 -0.38 -3.54
C SER A 211 -18.84 -1.01 -3.99
N ALA A 212 -18.04 -0.28 -4.78
CA ALA A 212 -16.70 -0.70 -5.17
C ALA A 212 -15.73 -0.66 -3.98
N VAL A 213 -15.86 0.33 -3.07
CA VAL A 213 -15.07 0.39 -1.83
C VAL A 213 -15.40 -0.78 -0.90
N ALA A 214 -16.68 -1.10 -0.71
CA ALA A 214 -17.07 -2.27 0.08
C ALA A 214 -16.50 -3.58 -0.51
N SER A 215 -16.58 -3.73 -1.84
CA SER A 215 -16.01 -4.87 -2.55
C SER A 215 -14.48 -4.94 -2.43
N LEU A 216 -13.80 -3.79 -2.44
CA LEU A 216 -12.35 -3.69 -2.26
C LEU A 216 -11.94 -4.21 -0.87
N TRP A 217 -12.64 -3.80 0.19
CA TRP A 217 -12.39 -4.30 1.54
C TRP A 217 -12.71 -5.79 1.69
N LEU A 218 -13.78 -6.28 1.08
CA LEU A 218 -14.11 -7.71 1.08
C LEU A 218 -13.03 -8.54 0.37
N ASN A 219 -12.60 -8.12 -0.81
CA ASN A 219 -11.61 -8.84 -1.61
C ASN A 219 -10.23 -8.91 -0.95
N LEU A 220 -9.93 -8.00 -0.02
CA LEU A 220 -8.69 -8.03 0.77
C LEU A 220 -8.62 -9.29 1.66
N PHE A 221 -9.75 -9.71 2.22
CA PHE A 221 -9.87 -10.90 3.08
C PHE A 221 -10.35 -12.12 2.30
N PHE A 222 -11.16 -11.91 1.27
CA PHE A 222 -11.75 -12.96 0.45
C PHE A 222 -11.45 -12.73 -1.03
N PRO A 223 -10.19 -12.94 -1.47
CA PRO A 223 -9.81 -12.72 -2.86
C PRO A 223 -10.63 -13.58 -3.84
N PRO A 224 -10.75 -13.15 -5.12
CA PRO A 224 -11.43 -13.92 -6.15
C PRO A 224 -10.91 -15.36 -6.23
N ALA A 225 -11.79 -16.32 -6.54
CA ALA A 225 -11.45 -17.74 -6.57
C ALA A 225 -10.30 -18.08 -7.53
N ASN A 226 -10.16 -17.32 -8.62
CA ASN A 226 -9.05 -17.44 -9.56
C ASN A 226 -7.90 -16.49 -9.18
N SER A 227 -7.36 -16.66 -7.98
CA SER A 227 -6.20 -15.89 -7.51
C SER A 227 -5.26 -16.75 -6.66
N PRO A 228 -3.95 -16.43 -6.63
CA PRO A 228 -2.96 -17.09 -5.77
C PRO A 228 -3.30 -16.99 -4.28
N TYR A 229 -4.08 -15.99 -3.87
CA TYR A 229 -4.49 -15.78 -2.48
C TYR A 229 -5.90 -16.27 -2.17
N SER A 230 -6.54 -17.00 -3.09
CA SER A 230 -7.83 -17.63 -2.80
C SER A 230 -7.67 -18.77 -1.80
N SER A 231 -8.65 -18.94 -0.91
CA SER A 231 -8.70 -20.08 0.03
C SER A 231 -8.64 -21.44 -0.69
N SER A 232 -9.12 -21.48 -1.93
CA SER A 232 -9.13 -22.67 -2.78
C SER A 232 -7.74 -23.16 -3.19
N VAL A 233 -6.74 -22.28 -3.24
CA VAL A 233 -5.32 -22.63 -3.51
C VAL A 233 -4.68 -23.20 -2.25
N TRP A 234 -5.04 -22.67 -1.08
CA TRP A 234 -4.43 -23.00 0.21
C TRP A 234 -5.17 -24.08 0.99
N ARG A 235 -5.98 -24.91 0.31
CA ARG A 235 -6.82 -25.96 0.92
C ARG A 235 -6.02 -26.81 1.92
N ASN A 236 -6.68 -27.17 3.03
CA ASN A 236 -6.13 -27.99 4.11
C ASN A 236 -5.07 -27.31 4.99
N SER A 237 -4.84 -26.00 4.85
CA SER A 237 -4.02 -25.23 5.77
C SER A 237 -4.90 -24.44 6.75
N PRO A 238 -4.55 -24.33 8.05
CA PRO A 238 -5.16 -23.34 8.94
C PRO A 238 -4.97 -21.90 8.43
N GLN A 239 -4.01 -21.67 7.53
CA GLN A 239 -3.77 -20.38 6.87
C GLN A 239 -4.80 -20.09 5.77
N ALA A 240 -5.62 -21.07 5.36
CA ALA A 240 -6.50 -20.95 4.19
C ALA A 240 -7.59 -19.89 4.33
N LEU A 241 -7.95 -19.47 5.55
CA LEU A 241 -9.04 -18.54 5.77
C LEU A 241 -8.75 -17.15 5.19
N PHE A 242 -7.53 -16.65 5.40
CA PHE A 242 -7.08 -15.33 4.94
C PHE A 242 -5.66 -15.37 4.36
N PRO A 243 -5.44 -16.04 3.20
CA PRO A 243 -4.09 -16.39 2.73
C PRO A 243 -3.16 -15.20 2.50
N LEU A 244 -3.71 -14.04 2.09
CA LEU A 244 -2.94 -12.81 1.96
C LEU A 244 -2.23 -12.43 3.27
N PHE A 245 -2.87 -12.66 4.41
CA PHE A 245 -2.32 -12.34 5.72
C PHE A 245 -1.56 -13.50 6.34
N THR A 246 -1.97 -14.74 6.11
CA THR A 246 -1.45 -15.90 6.87
C THR A 246 -0.41 -16.72 6.12
N ALA A 247 -0.45 -16.70 4.79
CA ALA A 247 0.41 -17.50 3.94
C ALA A 247 1.50 -16.67 3.26
N ARG A 248 1.22 -15.42 2.86
CA ARG A 248 2.20 -14.52 2.23
C ARG A 248 3.49 -14.38 3.05
N GLY A 249 4.66 -14.63 2.47
CA GLY A 249 5.93 -14.68 3.21
C GLY A 249 6.45 -13.35 3.76
N SER A 250 6.06 -12.21 3.15
CA SER A 250 6.50 -10.87 3.56
C SER A 250 5.55 -10.23 4.58
N LEU A 251 6.11 -9.50 5.55
CA LEU A 251 5.34 -8.69 6.50
C LEU A 251 4.84 -7.35 5.93
N SER A 252 5.66 -6.70 5.07
CA SER A 252 5.30 -5.42 4.48
C SER A 252 4.48 -5.59 3.21
N PHE A 253 3.44 -4.78 3.06
CA PHE A 253 2.52 -4.82 1.91
C PHE A 253 2.88 -3.79 0.84
N PHE A 254 3.47 -2.66 1.23
CA PHE A 254 3.78 -1.56 0.33
C PHE A 254 5.24 -1.10 0.35
N GLU A 255 5.99 -1.44 1.39
CA GLU A 255 7.40 -1.07 1.58
C GLU A 255 8.38 -2.23 1.34
N ASP A 256 9.65 -1.89 1.15
CA ASP A 256 10.74 -2.87 1.26
C ASP A 256 11.04 -3.12 2.73
N SER A 257 10.50 -4.22 3.27
CA SER A 257 11.02 -4.78 4.50
C SER A 257 11.29 -6.26 4.28
N GLU A 258 12.54 -6.70 4.49
CA GLU A 258 12.93 -8.11 4.43
C GLU A 258 12.50 -8.91 5.67
N GLN A 259 11.59 -8.38 6.48
CA GLN A 259 11.11 -9.12 7.65
C GLN A 259 10.15 -10.22 7.20
N GLU A 260 10.62 -11.46 7.34
CA GLU A 260 9.82 -12.67 7.18
C GLU A 260 8.94 -12.89 8.42
N SER A 261 7.71 -13.38 8.23
CA SER A 261 6.86 -13.71 9.38
C SER A 261 7.13 -15.08 9.95
N SER A 262 7.20 -15.15 11.27
CA SER A 262 6.90 -16.39 12.00
C SER A 262 5.37 -16.52 12.15
N GLY A 263 4.81 -17.61 11.62
CA GLY A 263 3.38 -17.89 11.72
C GLY A 263 2.96 -18.17 13.16
N GLY A 264 2.00 -17.39 13.68
CA GLY A 264 1.48 -17.55 15.03
C GLY A 264 0.02 -17.07 15.16
N PRO A 265 -0.63 -17.31 16.31
CA PRO A 265 -2.02 -16.91 16.61
C PRO A 265 -2.36 -15.45 16.34
N ASP A 266 -1.47 -14.55 16.76
CA ASP A 266 -1.62 -13.11 16.63
C ASP A 266 -1.24 -12.58 15.23
N SER A 267 -0.86 -13.47 14.31
CA SER A 267 -0.36 -13.09 12.98
C SER A 267 -1.39 -12.31 12.17
N LEU A 268 -2.68 -12.67 12.25
CA LEU A 268 -3.73 -11.94 11.52
C LEU A 268 -3.81 -10.49 12.02
N ARG A 269 -3.99 -10.28 13.32
CA ARG A 269 -4.07 -8.95 13.93
C ARG A 269 -2.84 -8.12 13.58
N LEU A 270 -1.64 -8.65 13.80
CA LEU A 270 -0.39 -7.92 13.58
C LEU A 270 -0.23 -7.52 12.11
N ARG A 271 -0.53 -8.43 11.19
CA ARG A 271 -0.38 -8.17 9.75
C ARG A 271 -1.47 -7.25 9.21
N VAL A 272 -2.72 -7.39 9.66
CA VAL A 272 -3.77 -6.44 9.30
C VAL A 272 -3.45 -5.06 9.86
N SER A 273 -2.95 -4.97 11.09
CA SER A 273 -2.52 -3.68 11.67
C SER A 273 -1.37 -3.06 10.87
N SER A 274 -0.36 -3.85 10.47
CA SER A 274 0.73 -3.38 9.61
C SER A 274 0.20 -2.88 8.27
N LEU A 275 -0.66 -3.66 7.61
CA LEU A 275 -1.29 -3.26 6.36
C LEU A 275 -2.05 -1.93 6.53
N LEU A 276 -2.86 -1.78 7.57
CA LEU A 276 -3.66 -0.57 7.80
C LEU A 276 -2.78 0.65 8.08
N SER A 277 -1.69 0.50 8.84
CA SER A 277 -0.73 1.58 9.06
C SER A 277 0.01 1.97 7.79
N GLU A 278 0.44 1.00 6.98
CA GLU A 278 1.07 1.30 5.70
C GLU A 278 0.06 1.92 4.70
N LEU A 279 -1.18 1.43 4.69
CA LEU A 279 -2.25 1.94 3.85
C LEU A 279 -2.62 3.38 4.22
N GLU A 280 -2.74 3.70 5.52
CA GLU A 280 -2.96 5.06 6.01
C GLU A 280 -1.86 6.00 5.50
N ARG A 281 -0.59 5.60 5.61
CA ARG A 281 0.53 6.42 5.13
C ARG A 281 0.55 6.58 3.60
N VAL A 282 0.22 5.53 2.85
CA VAL A 282 0.31 5.59 1.38
C VAL A 282 -0.92 6.22 0.76
N VAL A 283 -2.12 5.98 1.30
CA VAL A 283 -3.38 6.49 0.77
C VAL A 283 -3.78 7.82 1.41
N GLY A 284 -3.50 8.00 2.70
CA GLY A 284 -3.81 9.18 3.50
C GLY A 284 -5.07 9.01 4.33
N THR A 285 -5.07 9.54 5.56
CA THR A 285 -6.27 9.68 6.40
C THR A 285 -7.32 10.53 5.69
N GLY A 286 -8.57 10.05 5.60
CA GLY A 286 -9.68 10.78 4.98
C GLY A 286 -9.89 10.53 3.48
N ASN A 287 -9.13 9.61 2.87
CA ASN A 287 -9.45 9.13 1.53
C ASN A 287 -10.76 8.31 1.54
N ALA A 288 -11.59 8.41 0.50
CA ALA A 288 -12.84 7.66 0.40
C ALA A 288 -12.68 6.13 0.42
N MET A 289 -11.50 5.60 0.03
CA MET A 289 -11.20 4.18 0.18
C MET A 289 -10.99 3.76 1.65
N MET A 290 -10.65 4.70 2.53
CA MET A 290 -10.57 4.51 3.98
C MET A 290 -11.96 4.69 4.62
N ASP A 291 -13.01 4.14 4.00
CA ASP A 291 -14.38 4.20 4.48
C ASP A 291 -14.55 3.33 5.75
N VAL A 292 -14.83 3.99 6.87
CA VAL A 292 -14.97 3.34 8.18
C VAL A 292 -16.09 2.29 8.19
N PRO A 293 -17.34 2.60 7.75
CA PRO A 293 -18.40 1.59 7.70
C PRO A 293 -18.00 0.31 6.96
N SER A 294 -17.41 0.42 5.76
CA SER A 294 -16.99 -0.73 4.98
C SER A 294 -15.84 -1.49 5.65
N ALA A 295 -14.78 -0.78 6.03
CA ALA A 295 -13.59 -1.41 6.59
C ALA A 295 -13.87 -2.13 7.92
N VAL A 296 -14.52 -1.44 8.87
CA VAL A 296 -14.71 -1.96 10.23
C VAL A 296 -15.68 -3.12 10.26
N SER A 297 -16.75 -3.04 9.47
CA SER A 297 -17.71 -4.14 9.35
C SER A 297 -17.01 -5.41 8.84
N VAL A 298 -16.21 -5.30 7.76
CA VAL A 298 -15.46 -6.45 7.24
C VAL A 298 -14.43 -6.95 8.26
N LEU A 299 -13.69 -6.05 8.91
CA LEU A 299 -12.70 -6.41 9.92
C LEU A 299 -13.30 -7.16 11.10
N GLU A 300 -14.44 -6.70 11.63
CA GLU A 300 -15.10 -7.37 12.76
C GLU A 300 -15.64 -8.74 12.38
N TYR A 301 -16.25 -8.85 11.20
CA TYR A 301 -16.69 -10.15 10.69
C TYR A 301 -15.51 -11.11 10.51
N CYS A 302 -14.41 -10.66 9.91
CA CYS A 302 -13.23 -11.47 9.69
C CYS A 302 -12.55 -11.88 11.01
N ASN A 303 -12.51 -10.98 11.99
CA ASN A 303 -11.99 -11.26 13.32
C ASN A 303 -12.86 -12.29 14.06
N CYS A 304 -14.19 -12.15 14.01
CA CYS A 304 -15.12 -13.14 14.55
C CYS A 304 -14.90 -14.52 13.90
N LEU A 305 -14.75 -14.55 12.57
CA LEU A 305 -14.50 -15.79 11.82
C LEU A 305 -13.16 -16.43 12.19
N TRP A 306 -12.11 -15.63 12.36
CA TRP A 306 -10.79 -16.09 12.81
C TRP A 306 -10.87 -16.74 14.19
N LEU A 307 -11.52 -16.07 15.15
CA LEU A 307 -11.69 -16.57 16.52
C LEU A 307 -12.55 -17.83 16.57
N HIS A 308 -13.53 -17.95 15.68
CA HIS A 308 -14.38 -19.14 15.56
C HIS A 308 -13.58 -20.35 15.06
N VAL A 309 -12.66 -20.17 14.09
CA VAL A 309 -11.84 -21.27 13.54
C VAL A 309 -10.68 -21.65 14.47
N HIS A 310 -9.95 -20.68 15.00
CA HIS A 310 -8.71 -20.92 15.74
C HIS A 310 -8.89 -20.98 17.26
N GLY A 311 -10.11 -20.70 17.73
CA GLY A 311 -10.49 -20.81 19.13
C GLY A 311 -10.19 -19.55 19.95
N VAL A 312 -11.16 -19.24 20.81
CA VAL A 312 -11.17 -18.20 21.85
C VAL A 312 -9.97 -18.25 22.82
N SER A 313 -9.30 -19.41 22.94
CA SER A 313 -8.19 -19.67 23.87
C SER A 313 -6.88 -18.94 23.52
N GLN A 314 -6.77 -18.38 22.32
CA GLN A 314 -5.57 -17.71 21.85
C GLN A 314 -5.64 -16.21 22.16
N GLY A 315 -5.06 -15.81 23.30
CA GLY A 315 -4.89 -14.40 23.68
C GLY A 315 -5.87 -13.87 24.74
N THR A 316 -5.58 -12.69 25.26
CA THR A 316 -6.46 -11.98 26.21
C THR A 316 -7.70 -11.43 25.48
N ARG A 317 -8.80 -11.15 26.19
CA ARG A 317 -9.98 -10.49 25.57
C ARG A 317 -9.64 -9.16 24.91
N ALA A 318 -8.70 -8.42 25.50
CA ALA A 318 -8.16 -7.20 24.90
C ALA A 318 -7.50 -7.47 23.53
N ASN A 319 -6.84 -8.62 23.35
CA ASN A 319 -6.28 -9.01 22.05
C ASN A 319 -7.37 -9.38 21.04
N ARG A 320 -8.54 -9.88 21.49
CA ARG A 320 -9.66 -10.23 20.62
C ARG A 320 -10.44 -9.02 20.15
N ALA A 321 -10.55 -7.98 20.98
CA ALA A 321 -11.16 -6.71 20.63
C ALA A 321 -10.20 -5.75 19.89
N TRP A 322 -9.24 -6.25 19.12
CA TRP A 322 -8.20 -5.40 18.53
C TRP A 322 -8.69 -4.44 17.43
N VAL A 323 -9.82 -4.73 16.78
CA VAL A 323 -10.31 -3.91 15.65
C VAL A 323 -10.59 -2.47 16.07
N PHE A 324 -11.15 -2.22 17.27
CA PHE A 324 -11.36 -0.84 17.72
C PHE A 324 -10.03 -0.08 17.92
N SER A 325 -8.92 -0.79 18.15
CA SER A 325 -7.60 -0.17 18.38
C SER A 325 -6.94 0.35 17.11
N VAL A 326 -7.36 -0.11 15.93
CA VAL A 326 -6.85 0.39 14.63
C VAL A 326 -7.71 1.52 14.05
N LEU A 327 -8.88 1.78 14.64
CA LEU A 327 -9.79 2.85 14.23
C LEU A 327 -9.21 4.27 14.24
N PRO A 328 -8.30 4.64 15.16
CA PRO A 328 -7.61 5.92 15.07
C PRO A 328 -6.86 6.14 13.76
N LEU A 329 -6.43 5.08 13.05
CA LEU A 329 -5.81 5.19 11.71
C LEU A 329 -6.79 5.71 10.65
N PHE A 330 -8.09 5.65 10.91
CA PHE A 330 -9.14 6.21 10.06
C PHE A 330 -9.53 7.64 10.49
N GLY A 331 -8.84 8.23 11.47
CA GLY A 331 -9.11 9.58 11.97
C GLY A 331 -10.37 9.70 12.83
N ILE A 332 -10.91 8.58 13.34
CA ILE A 332 -12.11 8.60 14.18
C ILE A 332 -11.78 8.58 15.68
N THR A 333 -12.51 9.40 16.44
CA THR A 333 -12.34 9.54 17.88
C THR A 333 -13.10 8.46 18.65
N LEU A 334 -12.70 8.18 19.89
CA LEU A 334 -13.35 7.17 20.73
C LEU A 334 -14.87 7.39 20.91
N PRO A 335 -15.38 8.62 21.15
CA PRO A 335 -16.81 8.89 21.13
C PRO A 335 -17.52 8.45 19.84
N ALA A 336 -16.92 8.76 18.68
CA ALA A 336 -17.46 8.41 17.37
C ALA A 336 -17.43 6.89 17.15
N ILE A 337 -16.39 6.21 17.64
CA ILE A 337 -16.30 4.75 17.64
C ILE A 337 -17.47 4.14 18.42
N VAL A 338 -17.79 4.62 19.62
CA VAL A 338 -18.94 4.10 20.40
C VAL A 338 -20.26 4.26 19.65
N VAL A 339 -20.49 5.44 19.05
CA VAL A 339 -21.68 5.69 18.22
C VAL A 339 -21.72 4.77 17.01
N PHE A 340 -20.57 4.50 16.40
CA PHE A 340 -20.46 3.56 15.29
C PHE A 340 -20.84 2.13 15.70
N TYR A 341 -20.26 1.58 16.77
CA TYR A 341 -20.63 0.25 17.26
C TYR A 341 -22.09 0.17 17.66
N ALA A 342 -22.67 1.23 18.22
CA ALA A 342 -24.10 1.28 18.51
C ALA A 342 -24.96 1.09 17.26
N LYS A 343 -24.59 1.76 16.15
CA LYS A 343 -25.26 1.59 14.86
C LYS A 343 -25.03 0.20 14.26
N LEU A 344 -23.81 -0.32 14.35
CA LEU A 344 -23.45 -1.64 13.84
C LEU A 344 -24.27 -2.74 14.54
N VAL A 345 -24.36 -2.68 15.87
CA VAL A 345 -25.15 -3.61 16.67
C VAL A 345 -26.65 -3.48 16.37
N ALA A 346 -27.17 -2.26 16.21
CA ALA A 346 -28.57 -2.02 15.92
C ALA A 346 -29.03 -2.62 14.57
N HIS A 347 -28.13 -2.72 13.59
CA HIS A 347 -28.41 -3.27 12.25
C HIS A 347 -27.76 -4.65 12.02
N LEU A 348 -27.37 -5.33 13.10
CA LEU A 348 -26.57 -6.56 13.05
C LEU A 348 -27.20 -7.65 12.17
N ASP A 349 -28.50 -7.90 12.32
CA ASP A 349 -29.19 -8.98 11.61
C ASP A 349 -29.16 -8.76 10.08
N GLN A 350 -29.36 -7.51 9.63
CA GLN A 350 -29.30 -7.16 8.21
C GLN A 350 -27.86 -7.18 7.69
N TRP A 351 -26.95 -6.54 8.40
CA TRP A 351 -25.55 -6.41 8.01
C TRP A 351 -24.86 -7.77 7.81
N VAL A 352 -25.06 -8.72 8.73
CA VAL A 352 -24.41 -10.04 8.62
C VAL A 352 -24.91 -10.80 7.38
N VAL A 353 -26.22 -10.75 7.11
CA VAL A 353 -26.82 -11.41 5.95
C VAL A 353 -26.32 -10.78 4.65
N GLU A 354 -26.31 -9.45 4.58
CA GLU A 354 -25.79 -8.73 3.41
C GLU A 354 -24.31 -9.03 3.17
N LEU A 355 -23.47 -8.97 4.21
CA LEU A 355 -22.05 -9.29 4.10
C LEU A 355 -21.85 -10.72 3.60
N GLN A 356 -22.53 -11.69 4.20
CA GLN A 356 -22.43 -13.11 3.81
C GLN A 356 -22.86 -13.34 2.36
N SER A 357 -23.87 -12.60 1.88
CA SER A 357 -24.35 -12.69 0.50
C SER A 357 -23.33 -12.21 -0.55
N MET A 358 -22.38 -11.36 -0.15
CA MET A 358 -21.33 -10.83 -1.02
C MET A 358 -20.05 -11.68 -1.00
N LEU A 359 -19.97 -12.67 -0.12
CA LEU A 359 -18.79 -13.52 0.02
C LEU A 359 -18.66 -14.51 -1.15
N PRO A 360 -17.44 -14.75 -1.67
CA PRO A 360 -17.23 -15.78 -2.67
C PRO A 360 -17.55 -17.16 -2.08
N THR A 361 -18.14 -18.03 -2.91
CA THR A 361 -18.51 -19.39 -2.51
C THR A 361 -17.29 -20.19 -2.08
N ASP A 362 -17.31 -20.66 -0.84
CA ASP A 362 -16.22 -21.43 -0.25
C ASP A 362 -16.79 -22.48 0.68
N SER A 363 -16.67 -23.75 0.29
CA SER A 363 -17.22 -24.88 1.05
C SER A 363 -16.48 -25.19 2.34
N GLN A 364 -15.29 -24.60 2.55
CA GLN A 364 -14.48 -24.82 3.74
C GLN A 364 -14.65 -23.72 4.79
N ARG A 365 -15.30 -22.59 4.43
CA ARG A 365 -15.52 -21.48 5.35
C ARG A 365 -16.62 -21.82 6.34
N PRO A 366 -16.38 -21.73 7.66
CA PRO A 366 -17.46 -21.88 8.63
C PRO A 366 -18.50 -20.79 8.44
N LEU A 367 -19.76 -21.16 8.60
CA LEU A 367 -20.86 -20.21 8.58
C LEU A 367 -21.03 -19.62 9.98
N LEU A 368 -20.77 -18.32 10.13
CA LEU A 368 -21.09 -17.60 11.36
C LEU A 368 -22.60 -17.35 11.44
N THR A 369 -23.19 -17.65 12.58
CA THR A 369 -24.56 -17.23 12.88
C THR A 369 -24.56 -15.76 13.33
N VAL A 370 -25.72 -15.13 13.29
CA VAL A 370 -25.86 -13.76 13.81
C VAL A 370 -25.57 -13.71 15.32
N ASP A 371 -25.86 -14.78 16.05
CA ASP A 371 -25.57 -14.86 17.49
C ASP A 371 -24.06 -14.94 17.77
N ASP A 372 -23.27 -15.60 16.92
CA ASP A 372 -21.81 -15.62 17.03
C ASP A 372 -21.24 -14.20 16.89
N VAL A 373 -21.70 -13.45 15.89
CA VAL A 373 -21.27 -12.08 15.66
C VAL A 373 -21.79 -11.15 16.76
N HIS A 374 -22.99 -11.38 17.28
CA HIS A 374 -23.54 -10.63 18.41
C HIS A 374 -22.68 -10.77 19.67
N ILE A 375 -22.33 -12.01 20.04
CA ILE A 375 -21.49 -12.31 21.21
C ILE A 375 -20.11 -11.65 21.03
N HIS A 376 -19.53 -11.74 19.84
CA HIS A 376 -18.27 -11.08 19.50
C HIS A 376 -18.34 -9.56 19.67
N LEU A 377 -19.32 -8.89 19.05
CA LEU A 377 -19.46 -7.44 19.16
C LEU A 377 -19.76 -7.00 20.60
N ALA A 378 -20.52 -7.78 21.37
CA ALA A 378 -20.76 -7.51 22.77
C ALA A 378 -19.44 -7.52 23.57
N GLU A 379 -18.57 -8.50 23.31
CA GLU A 379 -17.23 -8.53 23.91
C GLU A 379 -16.40 -7.31 23.52
N VAL A 380 -16.38 -6.92 22.24
CA VAL A 380 -15.66 -5.73 21.76
C VAL A 380 -16.14 -4.47 22.50
N VAL A 381 -17.46 -4.29 22.58
CA VAL A 381 -18.07 -3.12 23.23
C VAL A 381 -17.74 -3.09 24.73
N VAL A 382 -17.85 -4.22 25.42
CA VAL A 382 -17.51 -4.31 26.86
C VAL A 382 -16.04 -3.96 27.08
N VAL A 383 -15.12 -4.53 26.31
CA VAL A 383 -13.67 -4.24 26.45
C VAL A 383 -13.36 -2.77 26.15
N MET A 384 -13.95 -2.21 25.08
CA MET A 384 -13.77 -0.82 24.70
C MET A 384 -14.24 0.13 25.80
N LEU A 385 -15.45 -0.06 26.30
CA LEU A 385 -16.06 0.81 27.33
C LEU A 385 -15.41 0.62 28.69
N GLN A 386 -15.02 -0.60 29.07
CA GLN A 386 -14.21 -0.83 30.27
C GLN A 386 -12.91 -0.05 30.19
N ARG A 387 -12.17 -0.14 29.08
CA ARG A 387 -10.92 0.61 28.91
C ARG A 387 -11.14 2.11 29.05
N TRP A 388 -12.20 2.66 28.45
CA TRP A 388 -12.50 4.09 28.53
C TRP A 388 -12.89 4.52 29.94
N ALA A 389 -13.68 3.71 30.65
CA ALA A 389 -14.07 3.95 32.04
C ALA A 389 -12.86 3.94 32.98
N HIS A 390 -11.95 2.97 32.84
CA HIS A 390 -10.72 2.93 33.65
C HIS A 390 -9.85 4.17 33.40
N GLN A 391 -9.67 4.60 32.15
CA GLN A 391 -8.93 5.83 31.84
C GLN A 391 -9.53 7.07 32.51
N ALA A 392 -10.86 7.15 32.58
CA ALA A 392 -11.56 8.23 33.26
C ALA A 392 -11.43 8.15 34.79
N GLN A 393 -11.49 6.95 35.38
CA GLN A 393 -11.30 6.73 36.82
C GLN A 393 -9.87 7.04 37.28
N ASP A 394 -8.88 6.63 36.49
CA ASP A 394 -7.46 6.84 36.77
C ASP A 394 -6.99 8.29 36.51
N GLY A 395 -7.90 9.18 36.11
CA GLY A 395 -7.58 10.59 35.82
C GLY A 395 -6.68 10.79 34.61
N GLN A 396 -6.63 9.82 33.68
CA GLN A 396 -5.80 9.89 32.47
C GLN A 396 -6.43 10.74 31.36
N LEU A 397 -7.71 11.09 31.48
CA LEU A 397 -8.42 11.92 30.52
C LEU A 397 -8.27 13.41 30.83
N THR A 398 -8.18 14.23 29.78
CA THR A 398 -8.30 15.69 29.92
C THR A 398 -9.72 16.07 30.34
N PRO A 399 -9.94 17.29 30.91
CA PRO A 399 -11.29 17.73 31.28
C PRO A 399 -12.30 17.68 30.13
N GLN A 400 -11.85 18.03 28.91
CA GLN A 400 -12.67 17.94 27.70
C GLN A 400 -13.00 16.48 27.33
N ALA A 401 -12.01 15.59 27.35
CA ALA A 401 -12.23 14.17 27.05
C ALA A 401 -13.12 13.49 28.10
N LEU A 402 -13.09 13.94 29.36
CA LEU A 402 -13.98 13.47 30.42
C LEU A 402 -15.42 13.95 30.20
N LEU A 403 -15.63 15.19 29.74
CA LEU A 403 -16.94 15.68 29.35
C LEU A 403 -17.52 14.89 28.17
N GLU A 404 -16.70 14.61 27.16
CA GLU A 404 -17.07 13.77 26.02
C GLU A 404 -17.42 12.35 26.45
N PHE A 405 -16.62 11.74 27.33
CA PHE A 405 -16.92 10.44 27.94
C PHE A 405 -18.30 10.46 28.59
N ARG A 406 -18.57 11.40 29.49
CA ARG A 406 -19.86 11.49 30.21
C ARG A 406 -21.04 11.67 29.24
N THR A 407 -20.86 12.53 28.25
CA THR A 407 -21.89 12.82 27.25
C THR A 407 -22.20 11.59 26.39
N THR A 408 -21.17 10.91 25.86
CA THR A 408 -21.35 9.68 25.07
C THR A 408 -21.84 8.52 25.92
N TRP A 409 -21.44 8.46 27.19
CA TRP A 409 -21.93 7.44 28.10
C TRP A 409 -23.45 7.52 28.27
N LEU A 410 -23.94 8.69 28.67
CA LEU A 410 -25.36 8.94 28.91
C LEU A 410 -26.21 8.84 27.65
N ASN A 411 -25.72 9.39 26.51
CA ASN A 411 -26.52 9.49 25.29
C ASN A 411 -26.47 8.23 24.41
N THR A 412 -25.48 7.35 24.59
CA THR A 412 -25.26 6.23 23.65
C THR A 412 -24.89 4.94 24.36
N SER A 413 -23.91 4.97 25.26
CA SER A 413 -23.35 3.74 25.85
C SER A 413 -24.38 2.99 26.70
N VAL A 414 -25.22 3.69 27.47
CA VAL A 414 -26.30 3.06 28.26
C VAL A 414 -27.26 2.28 27.36
N GLY A 415 -27.81 2.92 26.32
CA GLY A 415 -28.76 2.26 25.40
C GLY A 415 -28.12 1.12 24.61
N LEU A 416 -26.84 1.25 24.23
CA LEU A 416 -26.08 0.18 23.60
C LEU A 416 -25.93 -1.03 24.53
N LEU A 417 -25.50 -0.81 25.77
CA LEU A 417 -25.33 -1.87 26.76
C LEU A 417 -26.66 -2.54 27.11
N ASP A 418 -27.74 -1.78 27.29
CA ASP A 418 -29.08 -2.33 27.53
C ASP A 418 -29.54 -3.21 26.37
N GLY A 419 -29.37 -2.75 25.13
CA GLY A 419 -29.71 -3.52 23.93
C GLY A 419 -28.91 -4.82 23.78
N LEU A 420 -27.60 -4.78 24.04
CA LEU A 420 -26.75 -5.96 24.09
C LEU A 420 -27.18 -6.92 25.22
N GLY A 421 -27.46 -6.37 26.42
CA GLY A 421 -27.87 -7.14 27.59
C GLY A 421 -29.15 -7.96 27.35
N LEU A 422 -30.15 -7.38 26.67
CA LEU A 422 -31.40 -8.08 26.34
C LEU A 422 -31.16 -9.34 25.50
N ARG A 423 -30.32 -9.24 24.46
CA ARG A 423 -30.03 -10.38 23.57
C ARG A 423 -29.05 -11.36 24.21
N LEU A 424 -28.05 -10.91 24.97
CA LEU A 424 -27.19 -11.81 25.76
C LEU A 424 -28.00 -12.62 26.80
N ASN A 425 -29.00 -12.01 27.44
CA ASN A 425 -29.87 -12.67 28.41
C ASN A 425 -30.69 -13.82 27.80
N SER A 426 -31.08 -13.73 26.52
CA SER A 426 -31.75 -14.83 25.83
C SER A 426 -30.78 -15.94 25.39
N LEU A 427 -29.49 -15.61 25.22
CA LEU A 427 -28.44 -16.53 24.76
C LEU A 427 -27.69 -17.25 25.89
N GLN A 428 -27.71 -16.72 27.12
CA GLN A 428 -26.90 -17.22 28.25
C GLN A 428 -27.09 -18.71 28.61
N GLY A 429 -28.26 -19.27 28.29
CA GLY A 429 -28.56 -20.69 28.54
C GLY A 429 -27.91 -21.64 27.52
N ARG A 430 -27.58 -21.14 26.33
CA ARG A 430 -26.98 -21.92 25.23
C ARG A 430 -25.49 -21.64 25.07
N TYR A 431 -25.07 -20.40 25.34
CA TYR A 431 -23.70 -19.95 25.13
C TYR A 431 -23.06 -19.52 26.46
N PRO A 432 -22.09 -20.27 27.00
CA PRO A 432 -21.40 -19.92 28.25
C PRO A 432 -20.73 -18.54 28.20
N ALA A 433 -20.22 -18.14 27.03
CA ALA A 433 -19.63 -16.82 26.80
C ALA A 433 -20.65 -15.68 27.01
N ALA A 434 -21.90 -15.86 26.56
CA ALA A 434 -22.95 -14.86 26.73
C ALA A 434 -23.29 -14.63 28.21
N ARG A 435 -23.27 -15.69 29.04
CA ARG A 435 -23.49 -15.57 30.49
C ARG A 435 -22.39 -14.75 31.19
N LEU A 436 -21.13 -14.99 30.83
CA LEU A 436 -20.00 -14.23 31.37
C LEU A 436 -20.08 -12.76 30.95
N LEU A 437 -20.31 -12.51 29.66
CA LEU A 437 -20.43 -11.15 29.12
C LEU A 437 -21.60 -10.38 29.73
N LEU A 438 -22.75 -11.04 29.96
CA LEU A 438 -23.89 -10.39 30.62
C LEU A 438 -23.54 -9.90 32.02
N THR A 439 -22.78 -10.70 32.78
CA THR A 439 -22.35 -10.31 34.15
C THR A 439 -21.44 -9.08 34.11
N GLU A 440 -20.47 -9.07 33.20
CA GLU A 440 -19.53 -7.97 33.04
C GLU A 440 -20.19 -6.69 32.50
N LEU A 441 -21.17 -6.85 31.61
CA LEU A 441 -21.97 -5.75 31.09
C LEU A 441 -22.75 -5.05 32.19
N LEU A 442 -23.37 -5.82 33.11
CA LEU A 442 -24.12 -5.26 34.24
C LEU A 442 -23.19 -4.51 35.21
N GLN A 443 -22.01 -5.07 35.51
CA GLN A 443 -21.00 -4.38 36.32
C GLN A 443 -20.53 -3.07 35.67
N LEU A 444 -20.31 -3.09 34.36
CA LEU A 444 -19.90 -1.91 33.60
C LEU A 444 -20.97 -0.81 33.60
N LEU A 445 -22.26 -1.18 33.53
CA LEU A 445 -23.38 -0.25 33.67
C LEU A 445 -23.39 0.43 35.04
N GLU A 446 -23.13 -0.31 36.12
CA GLU A 446 -23.03 0.23 37.48
C GLU A 446 -21.88 1.24 37.60
N VAL A 447 -20.68 0.86 37.14
CA VAL A 447 -19.49 1.74 37.12
C VAL A 447 -19.79 3.04 36.37
N GLY A 448 -20.41 2.96 35.20
CA GLY A 448 -20.78 4.13 34.43
C GLY A 448 -21.79 5.04 35.11
N ARG A 449 -22.78 4.47 35.79
CA ARG A 449 -23.77 5.25 36.56
C ARG A 449 -23.09 6.04 37.67
N GLU A 450 -22.19 5.42 38.42
CA GLU A 450 -21.43 6.09 39.47
C GLU A 450 -20.63 7.26 38.90
N MET A 451 -19.87 7.03 37.83
CA MET A 451 -19.00 8.06 37.23
C MET A 451 -19.77 9.26 36.65
N CYS A 452 -20.98 9.03 36.15
CA CYS A 452 -21.84 10.08 35.61
C CYS A 452 -22.70 10.78 36.69
N HIS A 453 -23.02 10.12 37.81
CA HIS A 453 -23.79 10.73 38.91
C HIS A 453 -22.97 11.71 39.77
N HIS A 454 -21.68 11.46 39.98
CA HIS A 454 -20.80 12.37 40.73
C HIS A 454 -20.53 13.72 40.02
N ALA A 455 -21.03 13.91 38.79
CA ALA A 455 -20.90 15.16 38.05
C ALA A 455 -22.02 16.19 38.35
N GLY A 456 -23.14 15.74 38.94
CA GLY A 456 -24.31 16.58 39.22
C GLY A 456 -24.31 17.25 40.59
N THR A 457 -23.28 17.01 41.41
CA THR A 457 -23.21 17.47 42.81
C THR A 457 -22.10 18.50 43.08
N ASP A 458 -21.15 18.69 42.16
CA ASP A 458 -20.06 19.68 42.24
C ASP A 458 -20.23 20.82 41.21
N GLY A 459 -21.47 21.26 40.98
CA GLY A 459 -21.82 22.43 40.16
C GLY A 459 -22.11 23.67 40.99
#